data_AF-A0AAV9S795-F1
#
_entry.id   AF-A0AAV9S795-F1
#
_cell.length_a   1.000
_cell.length_b   1.000
_cell.length_c   1.000
_cell.angle_alpha   90.00
_cell.angle_beta   90.00
_cell.angle_gamma   90.00
#
_symmetry.space_group_name_H-M   'P 1'
#
loop_
_entity.id
_entity.type
_entity.pdbx_description
1 polymer ?
#
loop_
_entity_poly.entity_id
_entity_poly.type
_entity_poly.pdbx_seq_one_letter_code
_entity_poly.pdbx_strand_id
1 'polypeptide(L)'
;MLRGMVQLVALLRSNGNPGCFASRQRHEKLYFLVTTYHIYTALQSDCHVTVTESKQHQLSPDSTSPIEILTLRVESINPAVRPFNISLNSADYTDFREKLRAPIRTSPNVVIHQTISELFLETFRAQVELNQRYKLPSGQEVEPCIGCMQVPASTKLVRLCQTTGMDNESECQQCFCRPMWCLFCLGRWFASRQDQQRLETWLSSKVPCPTCRAKFCILDVCMVH
;
A
#
# COMPACT_ATOMS: atom_id res chain seq x y z
N MET A 1 24.69 -6.01 21.63
CA MET A 1 23.58 -5.05 21.78
C MET A 1 23.97 -3.60 21.51
N LEU A 2 25.01 -3.04 22.16
CA LEU A 2 25.34 -1.61 22.02
C LEU A 2 25.75 -1.16 20.60
N ARG A 3 26.49 -1.97 19.84
CA ARG A 3 26.91 -1.60 18.47
C ARG A 3 25.73 -1.44 17.48
N GLY A 4 24.62 -2.16 17.70
CA GLY A 4 23.41 -2.03 16.87
C GLY A 4 22.58 -0.78 17.21
N MET A 5 22.60 -0.33 18.47
CA MET A 5 21.87 0.89 18.88
C MET A 5 22.52 2.17 18.37
N VAL A 6 23.85 2.21 18.24
CA VAL A 6 24.56 3.38 17.67
C VAL A 6 24.21 3.58 16.19
N GLN A 7 24.01 2.49 15.45
CA GLN A 7 23.59 2.54 14.04
C GLN A 7 22.11 2.96 13.89
N LEU A 8 21.27 2.66 14.89
CA LEU A 8 19.86 3.06 14.95
C LEU A 8 19.68 4.56 15.20
N VAL A 9 20.51 5.18 16.05
CA VAL A 9 20.49 6.64 16.31
C VAL A 9 20.95 7.43 15.07
N ALA A 10 21.84 6.87 14.25
CA ALA A 10 22.28 7.50 13.01
C ALA A 10 21.18 7.50 11.91
N LEU A 11 20.36 6.44 11.85
CA LEU A 11 19.26 6.32 10.88
C LEU A 11 18.02 7.15 11.27
N LEU A 12 17.77 7.35 12.56
CA LEU A 12 16.63 8.15 13.04
C LEU A 12 16.87 9.65 13.03
N ARG A 13 18.13 10.11 12.92
CA ARG A 13 18.44 11.54 12.70
C ARG A 13 18.09 12.03 11.30
N SER A 14 17.91 11.14 10.32
CA SER A 14 17.63 11.55 8.94
C SER A 14 16.15 11.58 8.57
N ASN A 15 15.26 10.95 9.36
CA ASN A 15 13.82 10.96 9.10
C ASN A 15 13.06 10.83 10.42
N GLY A 16 12.40 11.90 10.86
CA GLY A 16 11.53 11.93 12.05
C GLY A 16 10.23 11.15 11.85
N ASN A 17 10.31 9.88 11.47
CA ASN A 17 9.16 9.02 11.17
C ASN A 17 9.16 7.80 12.11
N PRO A 18 8.02 7.43 12.76
CA PRO A 18 7.95 6.24 13.59
C PRO A 18 8.00 4.98 12.72
N GLY A 19 9.12 4.27 12.74
CA GLY A 19 9.33 3.02 12.01
C GLY A 19 9.10 1.77 12.88
N CYS A 20 8.44 0.76 12.32
CA CYS A 20 8.40 -0.59 12.89
C CYS A 20 9.62 -1.38 12.39
N PHE A 21 10.52 -1.79 13.30
CA PHE A 21 11.74 -2.53 12.94
C PHE A 21 11.65 -3.97 13.47
N ALA A 22 12.04 -4.93 12.62
CA ALA A 22 12.19 -6.33 13.01
C ALA A 22 13.61 -6.59 13.52
N SER A 23 13.76 -7.17 14.73
CA SER A 23 15.07 -7.59 15.23
C SER A 23 15.49 -8.92 14.58
N ARG A 24 16.76 -9.05 14.19
CA ARG A 24 17.27 -10.20 13.41
C ARG A 24 17.60 -11.45 14.25
N GLN A 25 17.29 -11.49 15.54
CA GLN A 25 17.62 -12.64 16.42
C GLN A 25 16.40 -13.36 17.00
N ARG A 26 15.21 -12.77 16.95
CA ARG A 26 13.91 -13.44 17.20
C ARG A 26 12.90 -12.75 16.30
N HIS A 27 12.00 -13.51 15.66
CA HIS A 27 10.94 -12.99 14.78
C HIS A 27 9.84 -12.21 15.55
N GLU A 28 10.26 -11.30 16.42
CA GLU A 28 9.45 -10.45 17.29
C GLU A 28 9.49 -9.03 16.71
N LYS A 29 8.34 -8.58 16.20
CA LYS A 29 8.15 -7.22 15.70
C LYS A 29 7.85 -6.31 16.90
N LEU A 30 8.43 -5.12 16.90
CA LEU A 30 8.34 -4.16 18.01
C LEU A 30 7.81 -2.81 17.50
N TYR A 31 7.00 -2.14 18.31
CA TYR A 31 6.68 -0.73 18.16
C TYR A 31 7.73 0.10 18.89
N PHE A 32 8.25 1.12 18.21
CA PHE A 32 9.21 2.06 18.77
C PHE A 32 8.75 3.49 18.55
N LEU A 33 8.79 4.29 19.61
CA LEU A 33 8.69 5.74 19.53
C LEU A 33 9.97 6.32 20.12
N VAL A 34 10.72 7.04 19.29
CA VAL A 34 11.95 7.70 19.71
C VAL A 34 11.68 9.19 19.84
N THR A 35 11.91 9.70 21.04
CA THR A 35 11.89 11.13 21.36
C THR A 35 13.31 11.59 21.67
N THR A 36 13.50 12.89 21.86
CA THR A 36 14.81 13.47 22.20
C THR A 36 15.47 12.82 23.43
N TYR A 37 14.68 12.35 24.39
CA TYR A 37 15.17 11.86 25.68
C TYR A 37 14.70 10.46 26.07
N HIS A 38 13.74 9.89 25.34
CA HIS A 38 13.14 8.60 25.69
C HIS A 38 12.94 7.74 24.45
N ILE A 39 13.20 6.44 24.61
CA ILE A 39 12.82 5.40 23.65
C ILE A 39 11.71 4.59 24.31
N TYR A 40 10.52 4.63 23.70
CA TYR A 40 9.41 3.76 24.08
C TYR A 40 9.46 2.52 23.19
N THR A 41 9.36 1.36 23.80
CA THR A 41 9.46 0.06 23.11
C THR A 41 8.34 -0.85 23.57
N ALA A 42 7.61 -1.47 22.65
CA ALA A 42 6.57 -2.43 22.99
C ALA A 42 6.50 -3.59 22.00
N LEU A 43 6.31 -4.82 22.48
CA LEU A 43 6.18 -6.02 21.65
C LEU A 43 4.86 -5.98 20.88
N GLN A 44 4.91 -6.18 19.56
CA GLN A 44 3.72 -6.12 18.71
C GLN A 44 2.67 -7.17 19.08
N SER A 45 3.10 -8.35 19.54
CA SER A 45 2.19 -9.41 20.02
C SER A 45 1.38 -8.99 21.25
N ASP A 46 1.93 -8.05 22.03
CA ASP A 46 1.45 -7.68 23.35
C ASP A 46 0.78 -6.30 23.31
N CYS A 47 0.50 -5.78 22.12
CA CYS A 47 -0.03 -4.43 21.93
C CYS A 47 -1.36 -4.42 21.21
N HIS A 48 -2.24 -3.54 21.66
CA HIS A 48 -3.41 -3.09 20.93
C HIS A 48 -3.12 -1.71 20.37
N VAL A 49 -3.37 -1.54 19.07
CA VAL A 49 -3.21 -0.26 18.39
C VAL A 49 -4.59 0.26 18.01
N THR A 50 -4.90 1.48 18.43
CA THR A 50 -6.19 2.12 18.15
C THR A 50 -5.97 3.46 17.46
N VAL A 51 -6.63 3.70 16.33
CA VAL A 51 -6.68 5.04 15.72
C VAL A 51 -7.59 5.91 16.57
N THR A 52 -7.02 6.95 17.18
CA THR A 52 -7.72 7.84 18.13
C THR A 52 -8.06 9.20 17.54
N GLU A 53 -7.36 9.63 16.49
CA GLU A 53 -7.58 10.94 15.88
C GLU A 53 -7.19 10.91 14.39
N SER A 54 -7.91 11.67 13.57
CA SER A 54 -7.49 12.06 12.22
C SER A 54 -7.49 13.59 12.12
N LYS A 55 -6.41 14.17 11.60
CA LYS A 55 -6.26 15.62 11.40
C LYS A 55 -5.78 15.91 10.00
N GLN A 56 -6.53 16.72 9.26
CA GLN A 56 -6.08 17.28 7.99
C GLN A 56 -5.31 18.59 8.22
N HIS A 57 -4.16 18.71 7.56
CA HIS A 57 -3.34 19.90 7.58
C HIS A 57 -3.10 20.38 6.14
N GLN A 58 -3.44 21.64 5.86
CA GLN A 58 -3.07 22.31 4.62
C GLN A 58 -1.73 23.00 4.84
N LEU A 59 -0.65 22.35 4.39
CA LEU A 59 0.68 22.96 4.36
C LEU A 59 0.79 23.80 3.10
N SER A 60 0.40 25.07 3.19
CA SER A 60 0.53 26.10 2.14
C SER A 60 -0.48 26.00 0.98
N PRO A 61 -0.92 27.15 0.43
CA PRO A 61 -1.87 27.22 -0.69
C PRO A 61 -1.35 26.63 -2.01
N ASP A 62 -0.05 26.35 -2.12
CA ASP A 62 0.59 25.74 -3.30
C ASP A 62 0.67 24.20 -3.22
N SER A 63 0.29 23.58 -2.10
CA SER A 63 0.25 22.12 -1.99
C SER A 63 -1.03 21.57 -2.63
N THR A 64 -0.87 20.68 -3.60
CA THR A 64 -1.96 20.17 -4.46
C THR A 64 -2.92 19.21 -3.75
N SER A 65 -2.71 18.89 -2.47
CA SER A 65 -3.64 18.07 -1.67
C SER A 65 -3.42 18.24 -0.16
N PRO A 66 -4.47 18.30 0.67
CA PRO A 66 -4.34 18.32 2.12
C PRO A 66 -3.69 17.02 2.62
N ILE A 67 -2.74 17.13 3.55
CA ILE A 67 -2.11 15.98 4.20
C ILE A 67 -2.96 15.61 5.40
N GLU A 68 -3.42 14.37 5.48
CA GLU A 68 -4.12 13.83 6.65
C GLU A 68 -3.16 13.01 7.51
N ILE A 69 -3.09 13.35 8.80
CA ILE A 69 -2.27 12.67 9.79
C ILE A 69 -3.18 11.91 10.74
N LEU A 70 -2.95 10.61 10.87
CA LEU A 70 -3.62 9.73 11.81
C LEU A 70 -2.79 9.63 13.09
N THR A 71 -3.43 9.78 14.24
CA THR A 71 -2.84 9.50 15.56
C THR A 71 -3.31 8.13 16.03
N LEU A 72 -2.36 7.24 16.27
CA LEU A 72 -2.58 5.89 16.73
C LEU A 72 -2.05 5.74 18.15
N ARG A 73 -2.89 5.29 19.06
CA ARG A 73 -2.53 4.96 20.44
C ARG A 73 -2.11 3.51 20.53
N VAL A 74 -0.90 3.27 21.03
CA VAL A 74 -0.33 1.95 21.28
C VAL A 74 -0.45 1.66 22.78
N GLU A 75 -1.18 0.60 23.12
CA GLU A 75 -1.36 0.16 24.50
C GLU A 75 -0.87 -1.27 24.63
N SER A 76 0.02 -1.53 25.59
CA SER A 76 0.49 -2.90 25.85
C SER A 76 -0.36 -3.56 26.93
N ILE A 77 -0.54 -4.88 26.82
CA ILE A 77 -1.03 -5.71 27.92
C ILE A 77 -0.05 -5.75 29.10
N ASN A 78 1.24 -5.43 28.86
CA ASN A 78 2.24 -5.36 29.90
C ASN A 78 2.11 -4.02 30.65
N PRO A 79 1.73 -4.01 31.95
CA PRO A 79 1.52 -2.79 32.72
C PRO A 79 2.80 -1.97 32.94
N ALA A 80 3.99 -2.57 32.74
CA ALA A 80 5.26 -1.85 32.81
C ALA A 80 5.49 -0.94 31.60
N VAL A 81 4.80 -1.17 30.49
CA VAL A 81 4.91 -0.37 29.27
C VAL A 81 3.81 0.70 29.27
N ARG A 82 4.21 1.97 29.38
CA ARG A 82 3.27 3.07 29.33
C ARG A 82 2.69 3.22 27.91
N PRO A 83 1.37 3.48 27.78
CA PRO A 83 0.77 3.84 26.50
C PRO A 83 1.47 5.03 25.85
N PHE A 84 1.59 5.01 24.53
CA PHE A 84 2.15 6.11 23.75
C PHE A 84 1.40 6.28 22.44
N ASN A 85 1.49 7.48 21.87
CA ASN A 85 0.88 7.80 20.58
C ASN A 85 1.95 7.85 19.50
N ILE A 86 1.63 7.30 18.33
CA ILE A 86 2.39 7.43 17.10
C ILE A 86 1.54 8.17 16.07
N SER A 87 2.17 8.94 15.19
CA SER A 87 1.48 9.65 14.11
C SER A 87 2.03 9.19 12.77
N LEU A 88 1.15 8.97 11.80
CA LEU A 88 1.53 8.67 10.42
C LEU A 88 0.60 9.38 9.43
N ASN A 89 1.09 9.56 8.21
CA ASN A 89 0.26 10.03 7.10
C ASN A 89 -0.80 8.96 6.76
N SER A 90 -2.03 9.37 6.48
CA SER A 90 -3.09 8.44 6.07
C SER A 90 -2.73 7.65 4.82
N ALA A 91 -1.95 8.23 3.90
CA ALA A 91 -1.45 7.55 2.70
C ALA A 91 -0.55 6.33 3.02
N ASP A 92 0.11 6.31 4.18
CA ASP A 92 0.96 5.20 4.63
C ASP A 92 0.19 4.20 5.51
N TYR A 93 -1.09 4.47 5.83
CA TYR A 93 -1.87 3.67 6.77
C TYR A 93 -2.10 2.23 6.29
N THR A 94 -2.40 2.04 5.01
CA THR A 94 -2.64 0.70 4.43
C THR A 94 -1.35 -0.13 4.47
N ASP A 95 -0.24 0.43 4.02
CA ASP A 95 1.08 -0.23 4.07
C ASP A 95 1.51 -0.53 5.50
N PHE A 96 1.24 0.40 6.43
CA PHE A 96 1.49 0.20 7.86
C PHE A 96 0.66 -0.98 8.38
N ARG A 97 -0.65 -1.00 8.12
CA ARG A 97 -1.58 -2.05 8.52
C ARG A 97 -1.18 -3.43 8.00
N GLU A 98 -0.80 -3.55 6.72
CA GLU A 98 -0.37 -4.82 6.11
C GLU A 98 0.89 -5.40 6.78
N LYS A 99 1.78 -4.53 7.29
CA LYS A 99 3.02 -4.96 7.96
C LYS A 99 2.78 -5.43 9.40
N LEU A 100 1.62 -5.18 9.99
CA LEU A 100 1.30 -5.61 11.37
C LEU A 100 0.69 -7.01 11.39
N ARG A 101 1.04 -7.80 12.41
CA ARG A 101 0.39 -9.10 12.67
C ARG A 101 -0.98 -8.96 13.36
N ALA A 102 -1.16 -7.90 14.14
CA ALA A 102 -2.39 -7.65 14.91
C ALA A 102 -3.26 -6.59 14.20
N PRO A 103 -4.60 -6.71 14.25
CA PRO A 103 -5.50 -5.74 13.65
C PRO A 103 -5.42 -4.39 14.39
N ILE A 104 -5.43 -3.30 13.62
CA ILE A 104 -5.59 -1.94 14.15
C ILE A 104 -7.09 -1.70 14.38
N ARG A 105 -7.46 -1.24 15.57
CA ARG A 105 -8.83 -0.83 15.89
C ARG A 105 -9.05 0.63 15.52
N THR A 106 -10.25 0.99 15.11
CA THR A 106 -10.61 2.40 14.89
C THR A 106 -11.58 2.81 15.99
N SER A 107 -11.31 3.94 16.66
CA SER A 107 -12.25 4.51 17.61
C SER A 107 -13.55 4.91 16.89
N PRO A 108 -14.74 4.68 17.47
CA PRO A 108 -16.03 4.89 16.79
C PRO A 108 -16.26 6.31 16.25
N ASN A 109 -15.54 7.31 16.78
CA ASN A 109 -15.66 8.71 16.37
C ASN A 109 -14.56 9.17 15.39
N VAL A 110 -13.71 8.26 14.92
CA VAL A 110 -12.60 8.58 14.02
C VAL A 110 -12.96 8.12 12.61
N VAL A 111 -13.18 9.09 11.73
CA VAL A 111 -13.27 8.83 10.29
C VAL A 111 -11.85 8.91 9.73
N ILE A 112 -11.36 7.80 9.18
CA ILE A 112 -10.12 7.77 8.40
C ILE A 112 -10.53 8.09 6.97
N HIS A 113 -10.12 9.25 6.45
CA HIS A 113 -10.42 9.63 5.08
C HIS A 113 -9.44 8.93 4.14
N GLN A 114 -9.65 7.63 3.89
CA GLN A 114 -8.94 6.96 2.80
C GLN A 114 -9.19 7.73 1.49
N THR A 115 -8.12 7.99 0.75
CA THR A 115 -8.29 8.62 -0.56
C THR A 115 -9.09 7.68 -1.46
N ILE A 116 -9.91 8.23 -2.37
CA ILE A 116 -10.64 7.43 -3.36
C ILE A 116 -9.70 6.47 -4.11
N SER A 117 -8.45 6.90 -4.33
CA SER A 117 -7.37 6.09 -4.88
C SER A 117 -7.03 4.86 -4.02
N GLU A 118 -6.96 4.98 -2.69
CA GLU A 118 -6.70 3.84 -1.79
C GLU A 118 -7.85 2.83 -1.79
N LEU A 119 -9.09 3.32 -1.68
CA LEU A 119 -10.28 2.45 -1.76
C LEU A 119 -10.36 1.73 -3.11
N PHE A 120 -10.01 2.44 -4.19
CA PHE A 120 -9.88 1.83 -5.50
C PHE A 120 -8.79 0.76 -5.53
N LEU A 121 -7.61 0.99 -4.96
CA LEU A 121 -6.53 0.00 -4.96
C LEU A 121 -6.90 -1.27 -4.21
N GLU A 122 -7.60 -1.16 -3.08
CA GLU A 122 -8.15 -2.30 -2.34
C GLU A 122 -9.16 -3.07 -3.20
N THR A 123 -10.11 -2.36 -3.82
CA THR A 123 -11.12 -2.96 -4.71
C THR A 123 -10.48 -3.59 -5.95
N PHE A 124 -9.51 -2.92 -6.55
CA PHE A 124 -8.76 -3.36 -7.71
C PHE A 124 -8.05 -4.69 -7.41
N ARG A 125 -7.37 -4.77 -6.27
CA ARG A 125 -6.73 -6.00 -5.80
C ARG A 125 -7.75 -7.13 -5.64
N ALA A 126 -8.85 -6.88 -4.91
CA ALA A 126 -9.87 -7.89 -4.67
C ALA A 126 -10.47 -8.43 -5.98
N GLN A 127 -10.71 -7.57 -6.97
CA GLN A 127 -11.19 -7.99 -8.28
C GLN A 127 -10.13 -8.81 -9.06
N VAL A 128 -8.87 -8.37 -9.05
CA VAL A 128 -7.80 -9.08 -9.76
C VAL A 128 -7.47 -10.45 -9.14
N GLU A 129 -7.69 -10.62 -7.82
CA GLU A 129 -7.55 -11.91 -7.16
C GLU A 129 -8.59 -12.95 -7.65
N LEU A 130 -9.73 -12.51 -8.19
CA LEU A 130 -10.76 -13.36 -8.79
C LEU A 130 -10.47 -13.71 -10.26
N ASN A 131 -9.55 -13.00 -10.91
CA ASN A 131 -9.21 -13.25 -12.30
C ASN A 131 -8.39 -14.54 -12.46
N GLN A 132 -8.35 -15.06 -13.69
CA GLN A 132 -7.47 -16.18 -14.03
C GLN A 132 -6.01 -15.81 -13.73
N ARG A 133 -5.28 -16.75 -13.10
CA ARG A 133 -3.84 -16.59 -12.86
C ARG A 133 -3.04 -16.93 -14.11
N TYR A 134 -1.99 -16.16 -14.35
CA TYR A 134 -1.02 -16.42 -15.42
C TYR A 134 0.07 -17.35 -14.90
N LYS A 135 0.29 -18.46 -15.60
CA LYS A 135 1.37 -19.41 -15.33
C LYS A 135 2.62 -18.98 -16.08
N LEU A 136 3.74 -18.80 -15.38
CA LEU A 136 4.99 -18.47 -16.08
C LEU A 136 5.47 -19.61 -16.98
N PRO A 137 5.93 -19.30 -18.21
CA PRO A 137 6.67 -20.25 -19.04
C PRO A 137 7.92 -20.77 -18.31
N SER A 138 8.23 -22.05 -18.50
CA SER A 138 9.40 -22.68 -17.87
C SER A 138 10.70 -21.99 -18.30
N GLY A 139 11.54 -21.62 -17.32
CA GLY A 139 12.81 -20.93 -17.54
C GLY A 139 12.72 -19.41 -17.63
N GLN A 140 11.54 -18.81 -17.52
CA GLN A 140 11.40 -17.36 -17.40
C GLN A 140 11.51 -16.95 -15.93
N GLU A 141 12.45 -16.06 -15.62
CA GLU A 141 12.56 -15.45 -14.28
C GLU A 141 11.73 -14.17 -14.19
N VAL A 142 11.27 -13.88 -12.98
CA VAL A 142 10.51 -12.66 -12.66
C VAL A 142 11.48 -11.57 -12.23
N GLU A 143 11.57 -10.51 -13.03
CA GLU A 143 12.36 -9.32 -12.71
C GLU A 143 11.70 -8.47 -11.62
N PRO A 144 12.45 -7.59 -10.93
CA PRO A 144 11.88 -6.58 -10.05
C PRO A 144 10.86 -5.70 -10.78
N CYS A 145 9.80 -5.31 -10.08
CA CYS A 145 8.78 -4.40 -10.59
C CYS A 145 9.42 -3.08 -11.05
N ILE A 146 9.22 -2.69 -12.32
CA ILE A 146 9.82 -1.47 -12.87
C ILE A 146 9.26 -0.17 -12.25
N GLY A 147 8.12 -0.25 -11.57
CA GLY A 147 7.50 0.90 -10.89
C GLY A 147 8.12 1.23 -9.53
N CYS A 148 8.32 0.23 -8.66
CA CYS A 148 8.85 0.44 -7.31
C CYS A 148 10.28 -0.07 -7.10
N MET A 149 10.75 -1.02 -7.93
CA MET A 149 12.02 -1.72 -7.78
C MET A 149 12.23 -2.42 -6.42
N GLN A 150 11.15 -2.64 -5.64
CA GLN A 150 11.23 -3.23 -4.30
C GLN A 150 10.81 -4.70 -4.25
N VAL A 151 9.87 -5.10 -5.11
CA VAL A 151 9.27 -6.44 -5.12
C VAL A 151 9.31 -7.03 -6.52
N PRO A 152 9.26 -8.37 -6.67
CA PRO A 152 9.13 -9.02 -7.97
C PRO A 152 7.87 -8.56 -8.73
N ALA A 153 7.93 -8.54 -10.05
CA ALA A 153 6.75 -8.34 -10.88
C ALA A 153 5.72 -9.46 -10.64
N SER A 154 4.48 -9.11 -10.33
CA SER A 154 3.46 -10.08 -9.89
C SER A 154 2.22 -10.08 -10.77
N THR A 155 2.24 -9.34 -11.89
CA THR A 155 1.09 -9.21 -12.78
C THR A 155 1.46 -9.32 -14.24
N LYS A 156 0.56 -9.92 -15.01
CA LYS A 156 0.60 -10.00 -16.48
C LYS A 156 -0.72 -9.49 -17.03
N LEU A 157 -0.65 -8.66 -18.08
CA LEU A 157 -1.83 -8.31 -18.87
C LEU A 157 -2.07 -9.37 -19.94
N VAL A 158 -3.26 -9.97 -19.93
CA VAL A 158 -3.74 -10.95 -20.90
C VAL A 158 -5.18 -10.57 -21.25
N ARG A 159 -5.53 -10.48 -22.54
CA ARG A 159 -6.90 -10.15 -22.92
C ARG A 159 -7.83 -11.31 -22.51
N LEU A 160 -8.67 -11.08 -21.52
CA LEU A 160 -9.63 -12.06 -20.99
C LEU A 160 -11.07 -11.56 -21.07
N CYS A 161 -11.29 -10.24 -21.14
CA CYS A 161 -12.64 -9.72 -21.31
C CYS A 161 -13.22 -10.16 -22.67
N GLN A 162 -14.44 -10.70 -22.66
CA GLN A 162 -15.19 -11.00 -23.88
C GLN A 162 -15.90 -9.74 -24.35
N THR A 163 -15.70 -9.34 -25.62
CA THR A 163 -16.50 -8.24 -26.18
C THR A 163 -17.88 -8.77 -26.53
N THR A 164 -18.86 -8.54 -25.66
CA THR A 164 -20.28 -8.71 -25.99
C THR A 164 -20.87 -7.32 -26.21
N GLY A 165 -20.70 -6.75 -27.41
CA GLY A 165 -21.35 -5.47 -27.73
C GLY A 165 -20.68 -4.63 -28.82
N MET A 166 -21.52 -3.92 -29.58
CA MET A 166 -21.34 -3.41 -30.94
C MET A 166 -20.62 -2.04 -31.05
N ASP A 167 -19.69 -1.73 -30.13
CA ASP A 167 -18.98 -0.43 -30.12
C ASP A 167 -17.51 -0.59 -30.50
N ASN A 168 -17.22 -0.35 -31.79
CA ASN A 168 -15.94 -0.57 -32.46
C ASN A 168 -14.81 0.43 -32.12
N GLU A 169 -14.93 1.30 -31.12
CA GLU A 169 -13.96 2.40 -30.92
C GLU A 169 -12.86 2.17 -29.88
N SER A 170 -12.78 1.02 -29.22
CA SER A 170 -11.51 0.36 -28.83
C SER A 170 -11.74 -0.72 -27.79
N GLU A 171 -11.75 -1.96 -28.28
CA GLU A 171 -11.67 -3.13 -27.43
C GLU A 171 -10.34 -3.17 -26.67
N CYS A 172 -10.31 -3.95 -25.58
CA CYS A 172 -9.04 -4.32 -24.97
C CYS A 172 -8.17 -5.07 -25.99
N GLN A 173 -6.87 -4.78 -25.99
CA GLN A 173 -5.90 -5.29 -26.93
C GLN A 173 -5.00 -6.31 -26.26
N GLN A 174 -4.53 -7.31 -27.02
CA GLN A 174 -3.58 -8.28 -26.50
C GLN A 174 -2.25 -7.59 -26.16
N CYS A 175 -1.80 -7.75 -24.92
CA CYS A 175 -0.52 -7.24 -24.46
C CYS A 175 0.57 -8.31 -24.50
N PHE A 176 1.66 -8.03 -25.21
CA PHE A 176 2.81 -8.93 -25.36
C PHE A 176 3.99 -8.61 -24.44
N CYS A 177 3.85 -7.60 -23.56
CA CYS A 177 4.87 -7.31 -22.56
C CYS A 177 5.05 -8.48 -21.59
N ARG A 178 6.29 -8.71 -21.14
CA ARG A 178 6.58 -9.62 -20.02
C ARG A 178 5.94 -9.10 -18.72
N PRO A 179 5.79 -9.95 -17.69
CA PRO A 179 5.47 -9.47 -16.35
C PRO A 179 6.57 -8.51 -15.86
N MET A 180 6.25 -7.23 -15.72
CA MET A 180 7.20 -6.18 -15.33
C MET A 180 6.68 -5.33 -14.15
N TRP A 181 5.44 -5.52 -13.73
CA TRP A 181 4.78 -4.71 -12.72
C TRP A 181 4.26 -5.59 -11.57
N CYS A 182 4.40 -5.11 -10.34
CA CYS A 182 3.65 -5.65 -9.22
C CYS A 182 2.21 -5.11 -9.24
N LEU A 183 1.31 -5.83 -8.56
CA LEU A 183 -0.12 -5.52 -8.53
C LEU A 183 -0.40 -4.08 -8.09
N PHE A 184 0.32 -3.64 -7.06
CA PHE A 184 0.14 -2.31 -6.48
C PHE A 184 0.55 -1.18 -7.44
N CYS A 185 1.72 -1.29 -8.08
CA CYS A 185 2.16 -0.26 -9.03
C CYS A 185 1.28 -0.21 -10.29
N LEU A 186 0.80 -1.37 -10.76
CA LEU A 186 -0.15 -1.42 -11.88
C LEU A 186 -1.50 -0.82 -11.49
N GLY A 187 -2.01 -1.10 -10.28
CA GLY A 187 -3.23 -0.50 -9.76
C GLY A 187 -3.12 1.02 -9.63
N ARG A 188 -1.98 1.55 -9.15
CA ARG A 188 -1.74 2.99 -9.06
C ARG A 188 -1.73 3.65 -10.44
N TRP A 189 -1.11 3.00 -11.42
CA TRP A 189 -1.16 3.45 -12.81
C TRP A 189 -2.60 3.46 -13.35
N PHE A 190 -3.37 2.42 -13.06
CA PHE A 190 -4.77 2.35 -13.46
C PHE A 190 -5.57 3.51 -12.87
N ALA A 191 -5.46 3.74 -11.55
CA ALA A 191 -6.12 4.81 -10.83
C ALA A 191 -5.76 6.21 -11.39
N SER A 192 -4.48 6.43 -11.73
CA SER A 192 -4.01 7.72 -12.24
C SER A 192 -4.56 8.08 -13.63
N ARG A 193 -5.23 7.13 -14.31
CA ARG A 193 -5.84 7.33 -15.63
C ARG A 193 -7.36 7.50 -15.55
N GLN A 194 -7.91 7.50 -14.34
CA GLN A 194 -9.34 7.63 -14.13
C GLN A 194 -9.77 9.09 -14.02
N ASP A 195 -11.03 9.32 -14.38
CA ASP A 195 -11.72 10.59 -14.21
C ASP A 195 -12.19 10.71 -12.75
N GLN A 196 -11.58 11.61 -11.97
CA GLN A 196 -11.91 11.81 -10.56
C GLN A 196 -13.34 12.28 -10.32
N GLN A 197 -14.01 12.83 -11.34
CA GLN A 197 -15.40 13.28 -11.25
C GLN A 197 -16.42 12.15 -11.44
N ARG A 198 -16.01 10.97 -11.91
CA ARG A 198 -16.89 9.85 -12.27
C ARG A 198 -16.42 8.51 -11.71
N LEU A 199 -16.54 8.36 -10.40
CA LEU A 199 -16.06 7.19 -9.64
C LEU A 199 -16.72 5.87 -10.07
N GLU A 200 -17.99 5.93 -10.44
CA GLU A 200 -18.78 4.81 -10.92
C GLU A 200 -18.19 4.14 -12.18
N THR A 201 -17.38 4.89 -12.94
CA THR A 201 -16.77 4.38 -14.18
C THR A 201 -15.42 3.71 -13.97
N TRP A 202 -14.77 3.87 -12.80
CA TRP A 202 -13.38 3.47 -12.60
C TRP A 202 -13.14 1.98 -12.84
N LEU A 203 -14.01 1.09 -12.35
CA LEU A 203 -13.85 -0.35 -12.55
C LEU A 203 -14.18 -0.81 -13.98
N SER A 204 -15.05 -0.07 -14.68
CA SER A 204 -15.46 -0.36 -16.05
C SER A 204 -14.57 0.26 -17.13
N SER A 205 -13.63 1.12 -16.73
CA SER A 205 -12.80 1.87 -17.67
C SER A 205 -11.71 1.00 -18.29
N LYS A 206 -11.11 1.52 -19.36
CA LYS A 206 -9.97 0.93 -20.04
C LYS A 206 -8.81 1.91 -20.03
N VAL A 207 -7.62 1.42 -19.74
CA VAL A 207 -6.40 2.24 -19.67
C VAL A 207 -5.30 1.65 -20.55
N PRO A 208 -4.35 2.45 -21.05
CA PRO A 208 -3.23 1.92 -21.81
C PRO A 208 -2.23 1.22 -20.89
N CYS A 209 -1.66 0.10 -21.35
CA CYS A 209 -0.50 -0.51 -20.72
C CYS A 209 0.62 0.53 -20.55
N PRO A 210 1.23 0.66 -19.37
CA PRO A 210 2.27 1.66 -19.13
C PRO A 210 3.51 1.48 -20.02
N THR A 211 3.71 0.28 -20.59
CA THR A 211 4.86 -0.04 -21.42
C THR A 211 4.55 -0.03 -22.92
N CYS A 212 3.58 -0.82 -23.39
CA CYS A 212 3.27 -0.93 -24.83
C CYS A 212 2.01 -0.17 -25.28
N ARG A 213 1.31 0.49 -24.36
CA ARG A 213 0.06 1.22 -24.60
C ARG A 213 -1.14 0.40 -25.08
N ALA A 214 -1.01 -0.93 -25.21
CA ALA A 214 -2.14 -1.82 -25.45
C ALA A 214 -3.24 -1.56 -24.41
N LYS A 215 -4.45 -1.21 -24.86
CA LYS A 215 -5.56 -0.92 -23.95
C LYS A 215 -5.99 -2.18 -23.20
N PHE A 216 -6.28 -2.07 -21.92
CA PHE A 216 -6.74 -3.18 -21.09
C PHE A 216 -7.75 -2.69 -20.05
N CYS A 217 -8.59 -3.59 -19.56
CA CYS A 217 -9.48 -3.36 -18.41
C CYS A 217 -9.06 -4.20 -17.21
N ILE A 218 -9.74 -4.04 -16.07
CA ILE A 218 -9.42 -4.76 -14.84
C ILE A 218 -9.47 -6.29 -15.00
N LEU A 219 -10.34 -6.81 -15.87
CA LEU A 219 -10.49 -8.25 -16.14
C LEU A 219 -9.28 -8.85 -16.87
N ASP A 220 -8.50 -8.03 -17.57
CA ASP A 220 -7.32 -8.47 -18.31
C ASP A 220 -6.06 -8.60 -17.42
N VAL A 221 -6.16 -8.21 -16.15
CA VAL A 221 -5.04 -8.25 -15.21
C VAL A 221 -5.00 -9.62 -14.54
N CYS A 222 -3.92 -10.37 -14.77
CA CYS A 222 -3.69 -11.68 -14.19
C CYS A 222 -2.59 -11.62 -13.13
N MET A 223 -2.83 -12.24 -11.98
CA MET A 223 -1.76 -12.52 -11.01
C MET A 223 -0.83 -13.60 -11.55
N VAL A 224 0.47 -13.37 -11.38
CA VAL A 224 1.52 -14.33 -11.74
C VAL A 224 1.66 -15.39 -10.65
N HIS A 225 1.79 -16.67 -11.05
CA HIS A 225 2.14 -17.80 -10.18
C HIS A 225 3.05 -18.81 -10.89
#